data_AF-A0A975M296-F1
#
_entry.id   AF-A0A975M296-F1
#
_cell.length_a   1.000
_cell.length_b   1.000
_cell.length_c   1.000
_cell.angle_alpha   90.00
_cell.angle_beta   90.00
_cell.angle_gamma   90.00
#
_symmetry.space_group_name_H-M   'P 1'
#
loop_
_entity.id
_entity.type
_entity.pdbx_description
1 polymer ?
#
loop_
_entity_poly.entity_id
_entity_poly.type
_entity_poly.pdbx_seq_one_letter_code
_entity_poly.pdbx_strand_id
1 'polypeptide(L)'
;MPKFTKDTEVLLGDKTVKIEEILKSIIYLPGSNVYNFFNSIGLNVPRELRIYVLRENLREKVAETRKSRLTLADELNYRLSWFSEFTESQLENLLVFFNDQKITKRYLEDLWTDLFGYMVEKKVPPFELEKLVKESIDYVKANDLSLPEIGQYNLDIEPMFYDSFGRIDGVSPNKIRNVLYKSSTINEIRALGKKYEVNIPRRLKKTQLADIIVAELKDKGEYTEALENQVRSMSVIIMQRFAIDHDIKASTELKKEEVIEYILKNSKETKETYFIPKSRDVYEKELTSEEVKEEPEVVVAPIVAVKETQEEVKEEPAVEEEPVVEEEPVVEEEPVIEEEVSEVKTEVVEEKTVVEKVQYVAPQVNLDALVDEVKKLREAVQSFELKTVDEQEIEEDKEETDESGHPLLDIKDPHDDQKIEVINSAEYIGSAKDYKKVVRKEDALAREKLIEEQKAEMASNKEETELPGEVRFLGRVGKAIFKGLSKVILLIVKWVSILALIGVVLLVAYAAIDYAVQITFLDSFTNSINSLQIAGKGIIDHIWSFFASLGWQQAV
;
A
#
# COMPACT_ATOMS: atom_id res chain seq x y z
N MET A 1 -8.14 -8.25 16.04
CA MET A 1 -9.09 -7.38 15.33
C MET A 1 -10.52 -7.91 15.42
N PRO A 2 -11.18 -7.74 16.58
CA PRO A 2 -12.63 -7.61 16.62
C PRO A 2 -13.03 -6.51 15.64
N LYS A 3 -13.98 -6.79 14.75
CA LYS A 3 -14.36 -5.86 13.69
C LYS A 3 -15.36 -4.88 14.28
N PHE A 4 -14.95 -3.62 14.41
CA PHE A 4 -15.86 -2.55 14.79
C PHE A 4 -16.82 -2.30 13.63
N THR A 5 -18.04 -1.94 13.98
CA THR A 5 -19.10 -1.52 13.05
C THR A 5 -19.52 -0.10 13.42
N LYS A 6 -20.28 0.56 12.56
CA LYS A 6 -20.82 1.91 12.85
C LYS A 6 -21.66 1.93 14.14
N ASP A 7 -22.32 0.82 14.46
CA ASP A 7 -23.11 0.64 15.68
C ASP A 7 -22.29 0.32 16.94
N THR A 8 -20.98 0.08 16.80
CA THR A 8 -20.13 -0.24 17.94
C THR A 8 -19.98 0.96 18.86
N GLU A 9 -20.11 0.71 20.16
CA GLU A 9 -19.96 1.72 21.20
C GLU A 9 -18.51 1.76 21.71
N VAL A 10 -17.98 2.97 21.85
CA VAL A 10 -16.61 3.24 22.32
C VAL A 10 -16.67 4.20 23.51
N LEU A 11 -15.81 3.97 24.49
CA LEU A 11 -15.67 4.85 25.66
C LEU A 11 -14.76 6.03 25.31
N LEU A 12 -15.30 7.25 25.41
CA LEU A 12 -14.64 8.54 25.27
C LEU A 12 -14.66 9.26 26.62
N GLY A 13 -13.51 9.31 27.31
CA GLY A 13 -13.45 9.77 28.70
C GLY A 13 -14.39 8.93 29.59
N ASP A 14 -15.46 9.55 30.09
CA ASP A 14 -16.49 8.92 30.92
C ASP A 14 -17.77 8.56 30.15
N LYS A 15 -17.85 8.86 28.84
CA LYS A 15 -19.06 8.70 28.04
C LYS A 15 -18.92 7.60 27.01
N THR A 16 -19.95 6.78 26.88
CA THR A 16 -20.06 5.80 25.79
C THR A 16 -20.74 6.45 24.59
N VAL A 17 -20.11 6.36 23.42
CA VAL A 17 -20.57 6.99 22.18
C VAL A 17 -20.47 5.98 21.03
N LYS A 18 -21.44 5.98 20.11
CA LYS A 18 -21.41 5.13 18.92
C LYS A 18 -20.41 5.66 17.90
N ILE A 19 -19.73 4.76 17.19
CA ILE A 19 -18.78 5.14 16.12
C ILE A 19 -19.45 6.01 15.06
N GLU A 20 -20.69 5.70 14.67
CA GLU A 20 -21.46 6.50 13.73
C GLU A 20 -21.55 7.99 14.12
N GLU A 21 -21.67 8.30 15.41
CA GLU A 21 -21.72 9.68 15.89
C GLU A 21 -20.36 10.37 15.77
N ILE A 22 -19.26 9.64 15.97
CA ILE A 22 -17.89 10.14 15.81
C ILE A 22 -17.59 10.40 14.33
N LEU A 23 -18.02 9.50 13.44
CA LEU A 23 -17.83 9.59 11.99
C LEU A 23 -18.42 10.87 11.38
N LYS A 24 -19.45 11.46 12.00
CA LYS A 24 -20.03 12.75 11.56
C LYS A 24 -19.07 13.93 11.62
N SER A 25 -17.94 13.81 12.33
CA SER A 25 -16.94 14.88 12.43
C SER A 25 -15.54 14.42 12.02
N ILE A 26 -15.13 13.20 12.38
CA ILE A 26 -13.72 12.80 12.29
C ILE A 26 -13.22 12.59 10.85
N ILE A 27 -14.12 12.23 9.92
CA ILE A 27 -13.77 12.01 8.51
C ILE A 27 -13.34 13.31 7.79
N TYR A 28 -13.67 14.47 8.37
CA TYR A 28 -13.33 15.79 7.84
C TYR A 28 -11.99 16.31 8.36
N LEU A 29 -11.40 15.64 9.35
CA LEU A 29 -10.15 16.08 9.97
C LEU A 29 -8.98 15.95 8.96
N PRO A 30 -8.10 16.96 8.81
CA PRO A 30 -6.96 16.90 7.89
C PRO A 30 -5.98 15.79 8.26
N GLY A 31 -5.31 15.21 7.27
CA GLY A 31 -4.37 14.11 7.48
C GLY A 31 -3.22 14.48 8.42
N SER A 32 -2.71 15.72 8.34
CA SER A 32 -1.70 16.23 9.27
C SER A 32 -2.11 16.20 10.74
N ASN A 33 -3.35 16.57 11.07
CA ASN A 33 -3.89 16.47 12.44
C ASN A 33 -3.97 15.00 12.89
N VAL A 34 -4.42 14.11 12.01
CA VAL A 34 -4.47 12.65 12.28
C VAL A 34 -3.08 12.12 12.59
N TYR A 35 -2.10 12.40 11.72
CA TYR A 35 -0.72 11.96 11.92
C TYR A 35 -0.15 12.50 13.23
N ASN A 36 -0.35 13.79 13.53
CA ASN A 36 0.12 14.40 14.77
C ASN A 36 -0.47 13.72 16.01
N PHE A 37 -1.75 13.36 15.98
CA PHE A 37 -2.38 12.60 17.06
C PHE A 37 -1.71 11.24 17.26
N PHE A 38 -1.62 10.41 16.20
CA PHE A 38 -1.03 9.06 16.28
C PHE A 38 0.44 9.10 16.72
N ASN A 39 1.21 10.08 16.21
CA ASN A 39 2.58 10.31 16.62
C ASN A 39 2.68 10.73 18.10
N SER A 40 1.76 11.59 18.59
CA SER A 40 1.76 12.03 19.99
C SER A 40 1.50 10.91 21.00
N ILE A 41 0.70 9.91 20.63
CA ILE A 41 0.44 8.72 21.46
C ILE A 41 1.44 7.58 21.20
N GLY A 42 2.38 7.76 20.26
CA GLY A 42 3.38 6.74 19.89
C GLY A 42 2.77 5.48 19.27
N LEU A 43 1.66 5.61 18.54
CA LEU A 43 0.94 4.49 17.95
C LEU A 43 1.17 4.44 16.43
N ASN A 44 1.76 3.35 15.96
CA ASN A 44 1.86 3.04 14.53
C ASN A 44 0.85 1.94 14.16
N VAL A 45 0.40 1.96 12.90
CA VAL A 45 -0.67 1.11 12.39
C VAL A 45 -0.13 0.16 11.31
N PRO A 46 -0.47 -1.14 11.32
CA PRO A 46 -0.06 -2.04 10.25
C PRO A 46 -0.68 -1.61 8.91
N ARG A 47 0.14 -1.51 7.86
CA ARG A 47 -0.30 -1.09 6.50
C ARG A 47 -1.41 -1.98 5.95
N GLU A 48 -1.45 -3.25 6.36
CA GLU A 48 -2.48 -4.20 5.95
C GLU A 48 -3.90 -3.76 6.33
N LEU A 49 -4.06 -2.99 7.41
CA LEU A 49 -5.35 -2.43 7.81
C LEU A 49 -5.88 -1.51 6.71
N ARG A 50 -5.04 -0.59 6.24
CA ARG A 50 -5.41 0.38 5.21
C ARG A 50 -5.60 -0.25 3.84
N ILE A 51 -4.74 -1.20 3.48
CA ILE A 51 -4.89 -2.00 2.25
C ILE A 51 -6.24 -2.73 2.23
N TYR A 52 -6.64 -3.31 3.36
CA TYR A 52 -7.94 -3.98 3.46
C TYR A 52 -9.08 -3.00 3.19
N VAL A 53 -9.10 -1.87 3.88
CA VAL A 53 -10.14 -0.84 3.72
C VAL A 53 -10.20 -0.30 2.28
N LEU A 54 -9.06 0.04 1.69
CA LEU A 54 -8.98 0.50 0.30
C LEU A 54 -9.53 -0.54 -0.67
N ARG A 55 -9.10 -1.80 -0.54
CA ARG A 55 -9.52 -2.87 -1.45
C ARG A 55 -11.03 -3.12 -1.39
N GLU A 56 -11.60 -3.16 -0.18
CA GLU A 56 -13.05 -3.36 -0.04
C GLU A 56 -13.84 -2.19 -0.65
N ASN A 57 -13.39 -0.96 -0.44
CA ASN A 57 -14.04 0.23 -0.96
C ASN A 57 -13.95 0.38 -2.49
N LEU A 58 -12.89 -0.15 -3.11
CA LEU A 58 -12.67 -0.04 -4.56
C LEU A 58 -13.24 -1.23 -5.34
N ARG A 59 -13.52 -2.37 -4.68
CA ARG A 59 -13.88 -3.64 -5.32
C ARG A 59 -15.03 -3.52 -6.33
N GLU A 60 -16.13 -2.93 -5.91
CA GLU A 60 -17.33 -2.74 -6.72
C GLU A 60 -17.02 -1.90 -7.97
N LYS A 61 -16.36 -0.76 -7.76
CA LYS A 61 -16.03 0.16 -8.85
C LYS A 61 -15.04 -0.45 -9.86
N VAL A 62 -14.10 -1.25 -9.37
CA VAL A 62 -13.18 -2.00 -10.21
C VAL A 62 -13.92 -3.04 -11.04
N ALA A 63 -14.85 -3.79 -10.44
CA ALA A 63 -15.64 -4.79 -11.15
C ALA A 63 -16.49 -4.14 -12.25
N GLU A 64 -17.16 -3.02 -11.98
CA GLU A 64 -17.89 -2.23 -12.98
C GLU A 64 -16.97 -1.76 -14.13
N THR A 65 -15.80 -1.23 -13.76
CA THR A 65 -14.82 -0.70 -14.74
C THR A 65 -14.28 -1.81 -15.64
N ARG A 66 -14.03 -3.01 -15.09
CA ARG A 66 -13.61 -4.17 -15.88
C ARG A 66 -14.72 -4.66 -16.81
N LYS A 67 -15.97 -4.73 -16.31
CA LYS A 67 -17.14 -5.12 -17.13
C LYS A 67 -17.38 -4.16 -18.29
N SER A 68 -17.20 -2.85 -18.08
CA SER A 68 -17.33 -1.86 -19.15
C SER A 68 -16.16 -1.86 -20.15
N ARG A 69 -15.05 -2.52 -19.83
CA ARG A 69 -13.79 -2.51 -20.60
C ARG A 69 -13.29 -3.93 -20.94
N LEU A 70 -14.22 -4.83 -21.26
CA LEU A 70 -13.95 -6.25 -21.51
C LEU A 70 -13.03 -6.55 -22.72
N THR A 71 -12.57 -5.55 -23.46
CA THR A 71 -11.67 -5.77 -24.59
C THR A 71 -10.28 -6.19 -24.10
N LEU A 72 -9.73 -7.25 -24.71
CA LEU A 72 -8.41 -7.82 -24.42
C LEU A 72 -7.25 -6.82 -24.61
N ALA A 73 -7.46 -5.78 -25.42
CA ALA A 73 -6.46 -4.76 -25.72
C ALA A 73 -6.47 -3.57 -24.75
N ASP A 74 -7.42 -3.49 -23.81
CA ASP A 74 -7.44 -2.37 -22.84
C ASP A 74 -6.41 -2.60 -21.73
N GLU A 75 -5.34 -1.80 -21.76
CA GLU A 75 -4.29 -1.79 -20.74
C GLU A 75 -4.86 -1.63 -19.33
N LEU A 76 -5.90 -0.79 -19.15
CA LEU A 76 -6.50 -0.58 -17.84
C LEU A 76 -7.22 -1.85 -17.35
N ASN A 77 -7.97 -2.54 -18.21
CA ASN A 77 -8.63 -3.79 -17.84
C ASN A 77 -7.60 -4.86 -17.47
N TYR A 78 -6.51 -4.96 -18.24
CA TYR A 78 -5.39 -5.84 -17.90
C TYR A 78 -4.80 -5.50 -16.53
N ARG A 79 -4.49 -4.23 -16.26
CA ARG A 79 -3.97 -3.80 -14.95
C ARG A 79 -4.94 -4.14 -13.82
N LEU A 80 -6.23 -3.89 -13.99
CA LEU A 80 -7.28 -4.17 -13.00
C LEU A 80 -7.52 -5.66 -12.77
N SER A 81 -7.10 -6.56 -13.68
CA SER A 81 -7.15 -8.00 -13.43
C SER A 81 -6.30 -8.42 -12.22
N TRP A 82 -5.27 -7.63 -11.89
CA TRP A 82 -4.37 -7.85 -10.76
C TRP A 82 -4.83 -7.19 -9.45
N PHE A 83 -6.05 -6.63 -9.40
CA PHE A 83 -6.55 -5.84 -8.28
C PHE A 83 -6.48 -6.53 -6.91
N SER A 84 -6.67 -7.85 -6.87
CA SER A 84 -6.56 -8.66 -5.64
C SER A 84 -5.18 -8.57 -4.98
N GLU A 85 -4.13 -8.39 -5.79
CA GLU A 85 -2.72 -8.37 -5.37
C GLU A 85 -2.13 -6.96 -5.34
N PHE A 86 -2.92 -5.92 -5.61
CA PHE A 86 -2.44 -4.54 -5.59
C PHE A 86 -1.81 -4.17 -4.26
N THR A 87 -0.70 -3.45 -4.39
CA THR A 87 0.02 -2.77 -3.30
C THR A 87 -0.78 -1.59 -2.75
N GLU A 88 -0.43 -1.06 -1.57
CA GLU A 88 -1.12 0.11 -1.02
C GLU A 88 -1.06 1.30 -1.97
N SER A 89 0.10 1.63 -2.51
CA SER A 89 0.24 2.79 -3.40
C SER A 89 -0.53 2.63 -4.71
N GLN A 90 -0.69 1.41 -5.22
CA GLN A 90 -1.58 1.16 -6.36
C GLN A 90 -3.05 1.42 -6.01
N LEU A 91 -3.49 1.02 -4.81
CA LEU A 91 -4.85 1.26 -4.34
C LEU A 91 -5.12 2.75 -4.07
N GLU A 92 -4.16 3.48 -3.48
CA GLU A 92 -4.24 4.93 -3.28
C GLU A 92 -4.37 5.66 -4.63
N ASN A 93 -3.52 5.30 -5.59
CA ASN A 93 -3.57 5.88 -6.94
C ASN A 93 -4.92 5.59 -7.61
N LEU A 94 -5.48 4.40 -7.39
CA LEU A 94 -6.77 4.02 -7.96
C LEU A 94 -7.93 4.81 -7.34
N LEU A 95 -7.88 5.08 -6.03
CA LEU A 95 -8.85 5.92 -5.35
C LEU A 95 -8.84 7.36 -5.91
N VAL A 96 -7.65 7.93 -6.12
CA VAL A 96 -7.48 9.23 -6.76
C VAL A 96 -7.96 9.21 -8.23
N PHE A 97 -7.63 8.14 -8.96
CA PHE A 97 -8.01 7.98 -10.37
C PHE A 97 -9.52 7.97 -10.59
N PHE A 98 -10.28 7.25 -9.76
CA PHE A 98 -11.74 7.24 -9.87
C PHE A 98 -12.37 8.57 -9.48
N ASN A 99 -11.73 9.33 -8.58
CA ASN A 99 -12.17 10.65 -8.13
C ASN A 99 -13.67 10.70 -7.75
N ASP A 100 -14.15 9.65 -7.07
CA ASP A 100 -15.55 9.50 -6.66
C ASP A 100 -15.71 9.89 -5.19
N GLN A 101 -16.41 10.99 -4.94
CA GLN A 101 -16.67 11.50 -3.59
C GLN A 101 -17.39 10.48 -2.70
N LYS A 102 -18.26 9.63 -3.25
CA LYS A 102 -18.97 8.61 -2.47
C LYS A 102 -17.99 7.54 -1.98
N ILE A 103 -17.10 7.08 -2.87
CA ILE A 103 -16.06 6.10 -2.52
C ILE A 103 -15.08 6.70 -1.52
N THR A 104 -14.65 7.94 -1.73
CA THR A 104 -13.76 8.66 -0.79
C THR A 104 -14.37 8.77 0.60
N LYS A 105 -15.65 9.15 0.69
CA LYS A 105 -16.36 9.22 1.97
C LYS A 105 -16.44 7.85 2.65
N ARG A 106 -16.84 6.81 1.91
CA ARG A 106 -16.95 5.43 2.43
C ARG A 106 -15.58 4.90 2.90
N TYR A 107 -14.52 5.16 2.13
CA TYR A 107 -13.15 4.84 2.52
C TYR A 107 -12.75 5.51 3.84
N LEU A 108 -13.02 6.80 4.03
CA LEU A 108 -12.69 7.50 5.27
C LEU A 108 -13.50 6.96 6.46
N GLU A 109 -14.80 6.70 6.27
CA GLU A 109 -15.64 6.11 7.31
C GLU A 109 -15.14 4.73 7.75
N ASP A 110 -14.82 3.86 6.80
CA ASP A 110 -14.34 2.51 7.06
C ASP A 110 -12.92 2.52 7.65
N LEU A 111 -12.04 3.41 7.17
CA LEU A 111 -10.69 3.58 7.69
C LEU A 111 -10.74 3.98 9.16
N TRP A 112 -11.55 4.99 9.49
CA TRP A 112 -11.70 5.43 10.87
C TRP A 112 -12.32 4.38 11.77
N THR A 113 -13.32 3.64 11.27
CA THR A 113 -13.93 2.53 12.03
C THR A 113 -12.88 1.48 12.41
N ASP A 114 -12.03 1.07 11.45
CA ASP A 114 -10.96 0.11 11.69
C ASP A 114 -9.83 0.69 12.56
N LEU A 115 -9.50 1.99 12.40
CA LEU A 115 -8.53 2.68 13.26
C LEU A 115 -9.01 2.76 14.72
N PHE A 116 -10.29 3.04 14.98
CA PHE A 116 -10.86 2.99 16.33
C PHE A 116 -10.79 1.57 16.91
N GLY A 117 -11.14 0.55 16.12
CA GLY A 117 -10.99 -0.84 16.52
C GLY A 117 -9.54 -1.18 16.90
N TYR A 118 -8.58 -0.68 16.13
CA TYR A 118 -7.15 -0.84 16.42
C TYR A 118 -6.71 -0.09 17.68
N MET A 119 -7.15 1.16 17.88
CA MET A 119 -6.83 1.94 19.08
C MET A 119 -7.37 1.27 20.35
N VAL A 120 -8.59 0.74 20.32
CA VAL A 120 -9.16 -0.01 21.46
C VAL A 120 -8.40 -1.33 21.69
N GLU A 121 -8.05 -2.07 20.63
CA GLU A 121 -7.23 -3.29 20.75
C GLU A 121 -5.85 -2.99 21.37
N LYS A 122 -5.28 -1.82 21.07
CA LYS A 122 -4.01 -1.33 21.62
C LYS A 122 -4.15 -0.62 22.96
N LYS A 123 -5.37 -0.58 23.53
CA LYS A 123 -5.68 0.01 24.84
C LYS A 123 -5.30 1.49 24.93
N VAL A 124 -5.52 2.24 23.86
CA VAL A 124 -5.41 3.71 23.89
C VAL A 124 -6.35 4.25 24.97
N PRO A 125 -5.87 5.13 25.87
CA PRO A 125 -6.69 5.66 26.95
C PRO A 125 -7.94 6.39 26.43
N PRO A 126 -9.13 6.21 27.05
CA PRO A 126 -10.37 6.88 26.63
C PRO A 126 -10.27 8.42 26.56
N PHE A 127 -9.43 9.04 27.40
CA PHE A 127 -9.24 10.49 27.40
C PHE A 127 -8.51 10.99 26.14
N GLU A 128 -7.60 10.20 25.57
CA GLU A 128 -6.92 10.56 24.30
C GLU A 128 -7.90 10.47 23.13
N LEU A 129 -8.79 9.47 23.15
CA LEU A 129 -9.86 9.35 22.16
C LEU A 129 -10.84 10.53 22.26
N GLU A 130 -11.21 10.93 23.48
CA GLU A 130 -12.06 12.12 23.70
C GLU A 130 -11.39 13.39 23.14
N LYS A 131 -10.09 13.57 23.38
CA LYS A 131 -9.32 14.70 22.85
C LYS A 131 -9.35 14.75 21.32
N LEU A 132 -9.13 13.61 20.65
CA LEU A 132 -9.20 13.50 19.20
C LEU A 132 -10.59 13.86 18.66
N VAL A 133 -11.65 13.31 19.27
CA VAL A 133 -13.03 13.59 18.85
C VAL A 133 -13.40 15.05 19.09
N LYS A 134 -12.92 15.66 20.17
CA LYS A 134 -13.12 17.09 20.42
C LYS A 134 -12.43 17.93 19.35
N GLU A 135 -11.20 17.58 18.98
CA GLU A 135 -10.45 18.25 17.91
C GLU A 135 -11.19 18.17 16.57
N SER A 136 -11.76 17.02 16.21
CA SER A 136 -12.55 16.89 14.97
C SER A 136 -13.82 17.73 14.99
N ILE A 137 -14.52 17.79 16.13
CA ILE A 137 -15.71 18.63 16.28
C ILE A 137 -15.35 20.11 16.15
N ASP A 138 -14.28 20.55 16.82
CA ASP A 138 -13.83 21.94 16.78
C ASP A 138 -13.33 22.33 15.38
N TYR A 139 -12.70 21.41 14.66
CA TYR A 139 -12.31 21.60 13.26
C TYR A 139 -13.52 21.81 12.34
N VAL A 140 -14.54 20.95 12.42
CA VAL A 140 -15.75 21.04 11.60
C VAL A 140 -16.54 22.32 11.88
N LYS A 141 -16.58 22.79 13.13
CA LYS A 141 -17.20 24.07 13.48
C LYS A 141 -16.48 25.27 12.85
N ALA A 142 -15.19 25.15 12.57
CA ALA A 142 -14.36 26.24 12.03
C ALA A 142 -14.22 26.21 10.50
N ASN A 143 -14.32 25.03 9.86
CA ASN A 143 -13.96 24.82 8.44
C ASN A 143 -15.06 24.17 7.59
N ASP A 144 -16.29 24.09 8.12
CA ASP A 144 -17.44 23.41 7.52
C ASP A 144 -17.20 21.90 7.25
N LEU A 145 -18.20 21.23 6.69
CA LEU A 145 -18.20 19.78 6.38
C LEU A 145 -17.54 19.49 5.01
N SER A 146 -16.30 19.97 4.82
CA SER A 146 -15.54 19.73 3.60
C SER A 146 -14.61 18.52 3.75
N LEU A 147 -14.76 17.52 2.87
CA LEU A 147 -13.88 16.35 2.89
C LEU A 147 -12.44 16.76 2.52
N PRO A 148 -11.42 16.15 3.13
CA PRO A 148 -10.04 16.44 2.79
C PRO A 148 -9.72 15.98 1.36
N GLU A 149 -8.77 16.67 0.72
CA GLU A 149 -8.22 16.23 -0.56
C GLU A 149 -7.50 14.90 -0.35
N ILE A 150 -8.00 13.84 -1.00
CA ILE A 150 -7.67 12.47 -0.63
C ILE A 150 -6.21 12.09 -0.91
N GLY A 151 -5.60 12.69 -1.94
CA GLY A 151 -4.19 12.51 -2.25
C GLY A 151 -3.30 13.04 -1.13
N GLN A 152 -3.48 14.32 -0.76
CA GLN A 152 -2.74 14.92 0.35
C GLN A 152 -3.06 14.27 1.69
N TYR A 153 -4.32 13.92 1.95
CA TYR A 153 -4.70 13.20 3.17
C TYR A 153 -3.91 11.89 3.32
N ASN A 154 -3.85 11.10 2.25
CA ASN A 154 -3.13 9.83 2.21
C ASN A 154 -1.61 10.02 2.37
N LEU A 155 -1.04 11.08 1.79
CA LEU A 155 0.37 11.44 1.96
C LEU A 155 0.70 11.85 3.40
N ASP A 156 -0.17 12.64 4.02
CA ASP A 156 0.05 13.15 5.39
C ASP A 156 0.03 12.02 6.42
N ILE A 157 -0.84 11.03 6.24
CA ILE A 157 -0.97 9.90 7.17
C ILE A 157 -0.03 8.73 6.85
N GLU A 158 0.67 8.76 5.72
CA GLU A 158 1.59 7.69 5.31
C GLU A 158 2.57 7.28 6.43
N PRO A 159 3.21 8.22 7.16
CA PRO A 159 4.25 7.87 8.11
C PRO A 159 3.75 7.17 9.39
N MET A 160 2.43 7.18 9.68
CA MET A 160 1.89 6.39 10.80
C MET A 160 1.71 4.90 10.47
N PHE A 161 1.84 4.52 9.19
CA PHE A 161 1.74 3.12 8.77
C PHE A 161 3.10 2.45 8.70
N TYR A 162 3.16 1.18 9.10
CA TYR A 162 4.35 0.36 9.00
C TYR A 162 4.09 -0.94 8.23
N ASP A 163 5.13 -1.40 7.53
CA ASP A 163 5.12 -2.70 6.86
C ASP A 163 5.47 -3.82 7.86
N SER A 164 4.72 -4.93 7.78
CA SER A 164 5.08 -6.15 8.52
C SER A 164 6.44 -6.68 8.05
N PHE A 165 7.14 -7.40 8.94
CA PHE A 165 8.46 -7.98 8.63
C PHE A 165 8.45 -8.80 7.32
N GLY A 166 9.41 -8.51 6.43
CA GLY A 166 9.54 -9.18 5.13
C GLY A 166 8.47 -8.78 4.12
N ARG A 167 7.77 -7.66 4.32
CA ARG A 167 6.84 -7.05 3.36
C ARG A 167 7.30 -5.65 2.98
N ILE A 168 6.83 -5.21 1.82
CA ILE A 168 7.00 -3.86 1.31
C ILE A 168 5.69 -3.47 0.64
N ASP A 169 5.20 -2.27 0.93
CA ASP A 169 3.90 -1.75 0.52
C ASP A 169 2.73 -2.72 0.79
N GLY A 170 2.86 -3.43 1.92
CA GLY A 170 1.95 -4.43 2.47
C GLY A 170 1.90 -5.78 1.75
N VAL A 171 2.74 -6.00 0.74
CA VAL A 171 2.84 -7.25 -0.02
C VAL A 171 4.21 -7.92 0.18
N SER A 172 4.31 -9.23 -0.14
CA SER A 172 5.58 -9.95 -0.07
C SER A 172 6.47 -9.66 -1.29
N PRO A 173 7.80 -9.84 -1.19
CA PRO A 173 8.74 -9.64 -2.30
C PRO A 173 8.42 -10.44 -3.57
N ASN A 174 7.80 -11.61 -3.44
CA ASN A 174 7.41 -12.41 -4.62
C ASN A 174 6.15 -11.85 -5.29
N LYS A 175 5.18 -11.40 -4.50
CA LYS A 175 3.95 -10.79 -5.02
C LYS A 175 4.24 -9.43 -5.65
N ILE A 176 5.08 -8.61 -5.00
CA ILE A 176 5.40 -7.27 -5.48
C ILE A 176 6.11 -7.28 -6.84
N ARG A 177 6.97 -8.27 -7.09
CA ARG A 177 7.65 -8.45 -8.38
C ARG A 177 6.65 -8.60 -9.52
N ASN A 178 5.72 -9.53 -9.36
CA ASN A 178 4.76 -9.85 -10.40
C ASN A 178 3.74 -8.72 -10.59
N VAL A 179 3.13 -8.25 -9.49
CA VAL A 179 2.09 -7.21 -9.57
C VAL A 179 2.66 -5.91 -10.13
N LEU A 180 3.80 -5.41 -9.66
CA LEU A 180 4.35 -4.15 -10.18
C LEU A 180 4.79 -4.28 -11.64
N TYR A 181 5.35 -5.43 -12.02
CA TYR A 181 5.78 -5.65 -13.39
C TYR A 181 4.61 -5.60 -14.38
N LYS A 182 3.52 -6.30 -14.03
CA LYS A 182 2.35 -6.49 -14.90
C LYS A 182 1.35 -5.34 -14.82
N SER A 183 1.12 -4.74 -13.65
CA SER A 183 0.04 -3.78 -13.43
C SER A 183 0.47 -2.34 -13.15
N SER A 184 1.78 -2.04 -13.15
CA SER A 184 2.28 -0.68 -12.92
C SER A 184 3.17 -0.12 -14.02
N THR A 185 3.15 1.20 -14.16
CA THR A 185 4.08 1.92 -15.04
C THR A 185 5.44 2.11 -14.37
N ILE A 186 6.50 2.36 -15.14
CA ILE A 186 7.83 2.58 -14.56
C ILE A 186 7.88 3.81 -13.63
N ASN A 187 7.05 4.82 -13.87
CA ASN A 187 7.00 6.01 -13.03
C ASN A 187 6.32 5.72 -11.69
N GLU A 188 5.28 4.89 -11.67
CA GLU A 188 4.65 4.41 -10.44
C GLU A 188 5.63 3.59 -9.60
N ILE A 189 6.39 2.68 -10.23
CA ILE A 189 7.42 1.89 -9.53
C ILE A 189 8.50 2.82 -8.96
N ARG A 190 8.91 3.87 -9.69
CA ARG A 190 9.86 4.85 -9.16
C ARG A 190 9.29 5.69 -8.02
N ALA A 191 8.01 6.04 -8.08
CA ALA A 191 7.32 6.74 -6.99
C ALA A 191 7.29 5.87 -5.72
N LEU A 192 7.05 4.56 -5.89
CA LEU A 192 7.18 3.59 -4.81
C LEU A 192 8.62 3.55 -4.25
N GLY A 193 9.63 3.50 -5.11
CA GLY A 193 11.03 3.58 -4.65
C GLY A 193 11.30 4.84 -3.83
N LYS A 194 10.78 5.98 -4.25
CA LYS A 194 10.88 7.25 -3.50
C LYS A 194 10.18 7.18 -2.14
N LYS A 195 9.01 6.54 -2.04
CA LYS A 195 8.28 6.30 -0.77
C LYS A 195 9.16 5.58 0.24
N TYR A 196 9.94 4.60 -0.22
CA TYR A 196 10.89 3.83 0.62
C TYR A 196 12.30 4.43 0.68
N GLU A 197 12.46 5.73 0.40
CA GLU A 197 13.75 6.45 0.41
C GLU A 197 14.83 5.85 -0.51
N VAL A 198 14.43 5.07 -1.52
CA VAL A 198 15.32 4.49 -2.52
C VAL A 198 15.43 5.41 -3.73
N ASN A 199 16.57 6.09 -3.85
CA ASN A 199 16.88 6.93 -5.00
C ASN A 199 17.29 6.06 -6.21
N ILE A 200 16.34 5.81 -7.11
CA ILE A 200 16.56 5.05 -8.34
C ILE A 200 17.19 5.96 -9.41
N PRO A 201 18.36 5.59 -9.97
CA PRO A 201 18.96 6.33 -11.08
C PRO A 201 18.01 6.35 -12.30
N ARG A 202 17.82 7.51 -12.93
CA ARG A 202 17.02 7.58 -14.17
C ARG A 202 17.70 6.91 -15.36
N ARG A 203 19.04 6.90 -15.36
CA ARG A 203 19.87 6.29 -16.40
C ARG A 203 21.00 5.52 -15.76
N LEU A 204 21.37 4.41 -16.39
CA LEU A 204 22.56 3.63 -16.04
C LEU A 204 23.83 4.41 -16.39
N LYS A 205 24.85 4.29 -15.53
CA LYS A 205 26.20 4.79 -15.85
C LYS A 205 26.84 3.89 -16.89
N LYS A 206 27.79 4.42 -17.69
CA LYS A 206 28.56 3.65 -18.69
C LYS A 206 29.15 2.35 -18.10
N THR A 207 29.65 2.40 -16.88
CA THR A 207 30.23 1.22 -16.20
C THR A 207 29.18 0.15 -15.95
N GLN A 208 27.98 0.54 -15.48
CA GLN A 208 26.89 -0.38 -15.20
C GLN A 208 26.31 -0.98 -16.48
N LEU A 209 26.23 -0.20 -17.56
CA LEU A 209 25.84 -0.68 -18.88
C LEU A 209 26.83 -1.73 -19.40
N ALA A 210 28.13 -1.49 -19.23
CA ALA A 210 29.17 -2.46 -19.58
C ALA A 210 29.04 -3.75 -18.75
N ASP A 211 28.78 -3.64 -17.45
CA ASP A 211 28.63 -4.79 -16.55
C ASP A 211 27.43 -5.67 -16.96
N ILE A 212 26.31 -5.06 -17.38
CA ILE A 212 25.12 -5.78 -17.86
C ILE A 212 25.42 -6.53 -19.16
N ILE A 213 26.10 -5.90 -20.12
CA ILE A 213 26.46 -6.54 -21.39
C ILE A 213 27.42 -7.71 -21.15
N VAL A 214 28.40 -7.53 -20.26
CA VAL A 214 29.34 -8.59 -19.88
C VAL A 214 28.63 -9.74 -19.17
N ALA A 215 27.64 -9.46 -18.32
CA ALA A 215 26.84 -10.50 -17.66
C ALA A 215 26.03 -11.32 -18.68
N GLU A 216 25.33 -10.66 -19.63
CA GLU A 216 24.60 -11.37 -20.68
C GLU A 216 25.53 -12.17 -21.61
N LEU A 217 26.73 -11.66 -21.92
CA LEU A 217 27.74 -12.42 -22.68
C LEU A 217 28.21 -13.67 -21.91
N LYS A 218 28.28 -13.60 -20.57
CA LYS A 218 28.60 -14.76 -19.72
C LYS A 218 27.46 -15.78 -19.73
N ASP A 219 26.22 -15.32 -19.61
CA ASP A 219 25.04 -16.17 -19.62
C ASP A 219 24.86 -16.88 -20.98
N LYS A 220 25.21 -16.20 -22.09
CA LYS A 220 25.21 -16.78 -23.45
C LYS A 220 26.44 -17.67 -23.75
N GLY A 221 27.45 -17.67 -22.88
CA GLY A 221 28.72 -18.40 -23.10
C GLY A 221 29.65 -17.78 -24.16
N GLU A 222 29.39 -16.53 -24.59
CA GLU A 222 30.17 -15.79 -25.59
C GLU A 222 31.26 -14.91 -24.95
N TYR A 223 31.41 -14.99 -23.63
CA TYR A 223 32.34 -14.16 -22.87
C TYR A 223 33.81 -14.45 -23.22
N THR A 224 34.56 -13.39 -23.53
CA THR A 224 36.03 -13.39 -23.54
C THR A 224 36.57 -12.14 -22.85
N GLU A 225 37.75 -12.23 -22.25
CA GLU A 225 38.41 -11.10 -21.57
C GLU A 225 38.75 -9.96 -22.55
N ALA A 226 38.99 -10.29 -23.82
CA ALA A 226 39.15 -9.32 -24.90
C ALA A 226 37.84 -8.55 -25.18
N LEU A 227 36.71 -9.26 -25.26
CA LEU A 227 35.38 -8.65 -25.45
C LEU A 227 34.99 -7.76 -24.26
N GLU A 228 35.27 -8.17 -23.02
CA GLU A 228 35.00 -7.31 -21.85
C GLU A 228 35.77 -5.99 -21.90
N ASN A 229 37.07 -6.04 -22.21
CA ASN A 229 37.89 -4.84 -22.35
C ASN A 229 37.42 -3.96 -23.51
N GLN A 230 37.01 -4.58 -24.62
CA GLN A 230 36.44 -3.88 -25.77
C GLN A 230 35.15 -3.15 -25.37
N VAL A 231 34.19 -3.84 -24.77
CA VAL A 231 32.91 -3.27 -24.30
C VAL A 231 33.16 -2.11 -23.33
N ARG A 232 34.04 -2.27 -22.33
CA ARG A 232 34.34 -1.21 -21.35
C ARG A 232 35.00 0.03 -22.00
N SER A 233 35.76 -0.16 -23.07
CA SER A 233 36.40 0.94 -23.81
C SER A 233 35.41 1.74 -24.67
N MET A 234 34.36 1.12 -25.21
CA MET A 234 33.38 1.74 -26.12
C MET A 234 32.66 2.95 -25.50
N SER A 235 32.26 3.92 -26.32
CA SER A 235 31.32 4.97 -25.91
C SER A 235 29.92 4.36 -25.71
N VAL A 236 29.06 5.03 -24.93
CA VAL A 236 27.71 4.53 -24.59
C VAL A 236 26.87 4.19 -25.84
N ILE A 237 26.97 5.00 -26.89
CA ILE A 237 26.22 4.79 -28.15
C ILE A 237 26.73 3.53 -28.88
N ILE A 238 28.05 3.35 -28.94
CA ILE A 238 28.66 2.18 -29.59
C ILE A 238 28.34 0.92 -28.78
N MET A 239 28.34 1.03 -27.45
CA MET A 239 27.97 -0.04 -26.54
C MET A 239 26.51 -0.47 -26.70
N GLN A 240 25.59 0.48 -26.96
CA GLN A 240 24.19 0.18 -27.29
C GLN A 240 24.05 -0.51 -28.65
N ARG A 241 24.78 -0.05 -29.67
CA ARG A 241 24.79 -0.71 -30.99
C ARG A 241 25.35 -2.13 -30.89
N PHE A 242 26.47 -2.29 -30.20
CA PHE A 242 27.06 -3.59 -29.89
C PHE A 242 26.05 -4.50 -29.18
N ALA A 243 25.31 -3.99 -28.21
CA ALA A 243 24.27 -4.77 -27.54
C ALA A 243 23.15 -5.20 -28.51
N ILE A 244 22.69 -4.30 -29.40
CA ILE A 244 21.69 -4.63 -30.44
C ILE A 244 22.23 -5.71 -31.40
N ASP A 245 23.47 -5.55 -31.88
CA ASP A 245 24.09 -6.46 -32.84
C ASP A 245 24.29 -7.88 -32.27
N HIS A 246 24.45 -7.99 -30.95
CA HIS A 246 24.57 -9.26 -30.22
C HIS A 246 23.25 -9.76 -29.59
N ASP A 247 22.10 -9.15 -29.96
CA ASP A 247 20.78 -9.45 -29.38
C ASP A 247 20.77 -9.42 -27.84
N ILE A 248 21.53 -8.49 -27.26
CA ILE A 248 21.60 -8.20 -25.83
C ILE A 248 20.67 -7.03 -25.56
N LYS A 249 19.66 -7.24 -24.71
CA LYS A 249 18.69 -6.18 -24.35
C LYS A 249 19.31 -5.23 -23.32
N ALA A 250 20.35 -4.47 -23.67
CA ALA A 250 20.96 -3.47 -22.81
C ALA A 250 20.57 -2.04 -23.24
N SER A 251 19.83 -1.33 -22.38
CA SER A 251 19.45 0.07 -22.59
C SER A 251 20.09 0.96 -21.52
N THR A 252 20.25 2.25 -21.80
CA THR A 252 20.61 3.23 -20.76
C THR A 252 19.47 3.48 -19.78
N GLU A 253 18.24 3.18 -20.18
CA GLU A 253 17.07 3.29 -19.33
C GLU A 253 16.87 1.99 -18.56
N LEU A 254 16.66 2.09 -17.25
CA LEU A 254 16.35 0.94 -16.41
C LEU A 254 15.01 0.34 -16.83
N LYS A 255 14.95 -0.98 -16.94
CA LYS A 255 13.70 -1.73 -17.16
C LYS A 255 12.89 -1.84 -15.86
N LYS A 256 11.60 -2.20 -15.96
CA LYS A 256 10.73 -2.35 -14.79
C LYS A 256 11.31 -3.36 -13.79
N GLU A 257 11.78 -4.51 -14.27
CA GLU A 257 12.38 -5.57 -13.45
C GLU A 257 13.59 -5.05 -12.67
N GLU A 258 14.47 -4.31 -13.33
CA GLU A 258 15.67 -3.73 -12.72
C GLU A 258 15.33 -2.67 -11.67
N VAL A 259 14.31 -1.84 -11.94
CA VAL A 259 13.83 -0.87 -10.95
C VAL A 259 13.24 -1.57 -9.73
N ILE A 260 12.43 -2.62 -9.92
CA ILE A 260 11.84 -3.39 -8.84
C ILE A 260 12.94 -4.04 -7.98
N GLU A 261 13.91 -4.72 -8.60
CA GLU A 261 15.01 -5.33 -7.86
C GLU A 261 15.89 -4.30 -7.16
N TYR A 262 16.09 -3.14 -7.78
CA TYR A 262 16.82 -2.04 -7.14
C TYR A 262 16.11 -1.55 -5.88
N ILE A 263 14.78 -1.46 -5.89
CA ILE A 263 13.99 -1.12 -4.68
C ILE A 263 14.18 -2.22 -3.64
N LEU A 264 13.93 -3.48 -4.00
CA LEU A 264 13.97 -4.59 -3.05
C LEU A 264 15.36 -4.81 -2.41
N LYS A 265 16.42 -4.52 -3.16
CA LYS A 265 17.81 -4.63 -2.68
C LYS A 265 18.20 -3.49 -1.73
N ASN A 266 17.63 -2.30 -1.89
CA ASN A 266 18.09 -1.09 -1.22
C ASN A 266 17.11 -0.54 -0.16
N SER A 267 15.86 -0.99 -0.13
CA SER A 267 14.88 -0.59 0.88
C SER A 267 15.22 -1.18 2.25
N LYS A 268 14.90 -0.46 3.33
CA LYS A 268 15.20 -0.89 4.71
C LYS A 268 14.44 -2.16 5.08
N GLU A 269 13.25 -2.31 4.51
CA GLU A 269 12.25 -3.33 4.81
C GLU A 269 12.62 -4.70 4.23
N THR A 270 13.21 -4.73 3.03
CA THR A 270 13.50 -5.98 2.33
C THR A 270 14.98 -6.28 2.17
N LYS A 271 15.90 -5.35 2.45
CA LYS A 271 17.35 -5.55 2.27
C LYS A 271 17.90 -6.76 3.04
N GLU A 272 17.40 -7.04 4.24
CA GLU A 272 17.86 -8.19 5.05
C GLU A 272 17.33 -9.53 4.52
N THR A 273 16.18 -9.51 3.85
CA THR A 273 15.50 -10.70 3.31
C THR A 273 15.64 -10.81 1.79
N TYR A 274 16.41 -9.92 1.17
CA TYR A 274 16.52 -9.82 -0.27
C TYR A 274 17.26 -11.03 -0.84
N PHE A 275 16.64 -11.66 -1.83
CA PHE A 275 17.25 -12.71 -2.62
C PHE A 275 17.01 -12.42 -4.10
N ILE A 276 18.01 -12.74 -4.93
CA ILE A 276 17.90 -12.67 -6.38
C ILE A 276 17.10 -13.90 -6.84
N PRO A 277 16.00 -13.74 -7.58
CA PRO A 277 15.26 -14.87 -8.14
C PRO A 277 16.17 -15.74 -9.03
N LYS A 278 16.13 -17.06 -8.84
CA LYS A 278 16.90 -18.01 -9.66
C LYS A 278 16.37 -18.15 -11.10
N SER A 279 15.12 -17.74 -11.34
CA SER A 279 14.47 -17.75 -12.66
C SER A 279 13.67 -16.46 -12.87
N ARG A 280 13.55 -16.06 -14.15
CA ARG A 280 12.75 -14.92 -14.61
C ARG A 280 11.25 -15.17 -14.47
N ASP A 281 10.84 -16.42 -14.28
CA ASP A 281 9.44 -16.87 -14.14
C ASP A 281 8.67 -16.16 -13.00
N VAL A 282 9.39 -15.60 -12.01
CA VAL A 282 8.77 -14.83 -10.91
C VAL A 282 8.02 -13.59 -11.43
N TYR A 283 8.42 -13.04 -12.57
CA TYR A 283 7.74 -11.92 -13.24
C TYR A 283 6.72 -12.38 -14.29
N GLU A 284 6.75 -13.64 -14.69
CA GLU A 284 5.94 -14.17 -15.79
C GLU A 284 4.76 -15.01 -15.32
N LYS A 285 4.64 -15.28 -14.01
CA LYS A 285 3.53 -16.03 -13.44
C LYS A 285 2.20 -15.34 -13.74
N GLU A 286 1.48 -15.83 -14.74
CA GLU A 286 0.14 -15.35 -15.06
C GLU A 286 -0.86 -15.77 -13.96
N LEU A 287 -1.97 -15.05 -13.85
CA LEU A 287 -3.13 -15.54 -13.11
C LEU A 287 -3.54 -16.88 -13.74
N THR A 288 -3.66 -17.94 -12.93
CA THR A 288 -3.96 -19.28 -13.44
C THR A 288 -5.26 -19.28 -14.24
N SER A 289 -5.23 -19.83 -15.45
CA SER A 289 -6.21 -19.67 -16.53
C SER A 289 -7.59 -20.32 -16.33
N GLU A 290 -7.89 -20.85 -15.14
CA GLU A 290 -9.27 -21.12 -14.72
C GLU A 290 -10.01 -19.84 -14.27
N GLU A 291 -9.28 -18.74 -14.03
CA GLU A 291 -9.84 -17.45 -13.57
C GLU A 291 -10.31 -16.51 -14.71
N VAL A 292 -10.22 -16.94 -15.98
CA VAL A 292 -10.54 -16.10 -17.17
C VAL A 292 -11.64 -16.69 -18.06
N LYS A 293 -12.12 -17.92 -17.80
CA LYS A 293 -13.14 -18.57 -18.64
C LYS A 293 -14.53 -18.57 -18.02
N GLU A 294 -15.23 -17.45 -18.17
CA GLU A 294 -16.66 -17.47 -18.52
C GLU A 294 -16.89 -16.35 -19.53
N GLU A 295 -16.74 -16.68 -20.82
CA GLU A 295 -17.41 -15.91 -21.87
C GLU A 295 -18.91 -16.08 -21.64
N PRO A 296 -19.70 -15.00 -21.49
CA PRO A 296 -21.14 -15.16 -21.40
C PRO A 296 -21.63 -15.72 -22.75
N GLU A 297 -22.24 -16.91 -22.72
CA GLU A 297 -23.01 -17.42 -23.85
C GLU A 297 -23.99 -16.32 -24.26
N VAL A 298 -23.78 -15.77 -25.46
CA VAL A 298 -24.74 -14.89 -26.10
C VAL A 298 -25.98 -15.72 -26.33
N VAL A 299 -26.99 -15.54 -25.46
CA VAL A 299 -28.32 -16.06 -25.68
C VAL A 299 -28.86 -15.36 -26.92
N VAL A 300 -28.69 -15.99 -28.08
CA VAL A 300 -29.29 -15.54 -29.33
C VAL A 300 -30.79 -15.77 -29.19
N ALA A 301 -31.52 -14.69 -28.89
CA ALA A 301 -32.96 -14.67 -29.06
C ALA A 301 -33.28 -14.96 -30.55
N PRO A 302 -34.22 -15.88 -30.86
CA PRO A 302 -34.55 -16.19 -32.24
C PRO A 302 -35.22 -14.99 -32.91
N ILE A 303 -34.54 -14.40 -33.89
CA ILE A 303 -35.09 -13.35 -34.74
C ILE A 303 -36.15 -13.98 -35.64
N VAL A 304 -37.37 -13.47 -35.48
CA VAL A 304 -38.55 -13.77 -36.30
C VAL A 304 -38.28 -13.36 -37.74
N ALA A 305 -38.51 -14.30 -38.66
CA ALA A 305 -38.44 -14.11 -40.10
C ALA A 305 -39.43 -13.04 -40.57
N VAL A 306 -38.92 -11.96 -41.18
CA VAL A 306 -39.69 -11.12 -42.09
C VAL A 306 -39.10 -11.29 -43.48
N LYS A 307 -40.00 -11.71 -44.37
CA LYS A 307 -39.82 -11.98 -45.79
C LYS A 307 -39.73 -10.63 -46.52
N GLU A 308 -38.62 -10.33 -47.17
CA GLU A 308 -38.61 -9.33 -48.26
C GLU A 308 -37.90 -9.89 -49.50
N THR A 309 -38.77 -10.19 -50.45
CA THR A 309 -38.74 -10.09 -51.91
C THR A 309 -37.43 -9.78 -52.63
N GLN A 310 -37.17 -10.60 -53.66
CA GLN A 310 -36.18 -10.47 -54.72
C GLN A 310 -36.60 -9.44 -55.79
N GLU A 311 -35.62 -8.70 -56.31
CA GLU A 311 -35.47 -8.24 -57.71
C GLU A 311 -34.09 -7.55 -57.78
N GLU A 312 -33.28 -7.55 -58.83
CA GLU A 312 -33.01 -8.40 -59.98
C GLU A 312 -31.63 -7.93 -60.50
N VAL A 313 -30.87 -8.84 -61.10
CA VAL A 313 -29.48 -8.73 -61.56
C VAL A 313 -29.33 -7.74 -62.73
N LYS A 314 -28.19 -7.03 -62.77
CA LYS A 314 -27.49 -6.73 -64.03
C LYS A 314 -25.96 -6.75 -63.83
N GLU A 315 -25.33 -7.65 -64.57
CA GLU A 315 -23.89 -7.93 -64.65
C GLU A 315 -23.15 -7.03 -65.66
N GLU A 316 -21.91 -6.66 -65.29
CA GLU A 316 -20.62 -6.64 -66.04
C GLU A 316 -20.41 -5.76 -67.30
N PRO A 317 -19.14 -5.43 -67.74
CA PRO A 317 -17.85 -6.09 -67.41
C PRO A 317 -16.60 -5.20 -67.16
N ALA A 318 -15.52 -5.94 -66.87
CA ALA A 318 -14.10 -5.64 -66.59
C ALA A 318 -13.30 -4.75 -67.57
N VAL A 319 -12.21 -4.16 -67.06
CA VAL A 319 -10.94 -3.91 -67.79
C VAL A 319 -9.74 -4.11 -66.84
N GLU A 320 -8.74 -4.81 -67.36
CA GLU A 320 -7.50 -5.35 -66.78
C GLU A 320 -6.37 -4.33 -66.52
N GLU A 321 -5.36 -4.83 -65.79
CA GLU A 321 -4.08 -4.24 -65.34
C GLU A 321 -3.02 -4.03 -66.45
N GLU A 322 -2.03 -3.15 -66.15
CA GLU A 322 -0.55 -3.25 -66.37
C GLU A 322 0.14 -1.83 -66.56
N PRO A 323 1.50 -1.62 -66.46
CA PRO A 323 2.25 -1.43 -65.19
C PRO A 323 3.42 -0.34 -65.23
N VAL A 324 4.18 -0.19 -64.11
CA VAL A 324 5.58 0.35 -63.88
C VAL A 324 5.87 1.86 -64.20
N VAL A 325 6.52 2.69 -63.36
CA VAL A 325 7.99 2.85 -63.14
C VAL A 325 8.30 3.82 -61.97
N GLU A 326 9.31 3.47 -61.16
CA GLU A 326 10.01 4.26 -60.15
C GLU A 326 10.97 5.31 -60.76
N GLU A 327 11.05 6.52 -60.22
CA GLU A 327 12.20 7.42 -60.39
C GLU A 327 12.69 7.95 -59.03
N GLU A 328 14.01 7.88 -58.83
CA GLU A 328 14.81 8.24 -57.66
C GLU A 328 14.89 9.77 -57.44
N PRO A 329 15.03 10.27 -56.19
CA PRO A 329 15.54 11.62 -55.96
C PRO A 329 17.06 11.64 -55.74
N VAL A 330 17.73 12.37 -56.64
CA VAL A 330 19.17 12.71 -56.65
C VAL A 330 19.52 13.74 -55.55
N VAL A 331 20.75 13.61 -55.06
CA VAL A 331 21.41 14.26 -53.92
C VAL A 331 22.19 15.54 -54.33
N GLU A 332 22.49 16.41 -53.33
CA GLU A 332 23.60 17.41 -53.28
C GLU A 332 23.40 18.75 -54.06
N GLU A 333 23.78 19.98 -53.61
CA GLU A 333 24.76 20.50 -52.64
C GLU A 333 24.31 21.87 -52.06
N GLU A 334 24.69 22.20 -50.81
CA GLU A 334 24.78 23.59 -50.30
C GLU A 334 26.25 24.06 -50.33
N PRO A 335 26.55 25.27 -50.82
CA PRO A 335 27.81 25.94 -50.54
C PRO A 335 27.69 27.11 -49.54
N VAL A 336 28.75 27.21 -48.76
CA VAL A 336 29.04 28.05 -47.58
C VAL A 336 29.53 29.47 -48.00
N ILE A 337 29.61 30.40 -47.01
CA ILE A 337 30.53 31.58 -46.89
C ILE A 337 29.88 32.93 -47.32
N GLU A 338 29.96 34.13 -46.67
CA GLU A 338 30.86 34.78 -45.68
C GLU A 338 30.14 35.97 -44.96
N GLU A 339 30.66 36.39 -43.80
CA GLU A 339 30.29 37.59 -43.03
C GLU A 339 30.84 38.91 -43.65
N GLU A 340 30.11 40.03 -43.51
CA GLU A 340 30.72 41.36 -43.34
C GLU A 340 29.95 42.20 -42.29
N VAL A 341 30.70 42.83 -41.40
CA VAL A 341 30.28 43.71 -40.29
C VAL A 341 30.66 45.15 -40.61
N SER A 342 29.81 46.13 -40.28
CA SER A 342 30.07 47.54 -39.83
C SER A 342 28.88 48.45 -40.27
N GLU A 343 28.38 49.49 -39.60
CA GLU A 343 28.72 50.27 -38.40
C GLU A 343 27.43 50.76 -37.69
N VAL A 344 27.61 51.15 -36.43
CA VAL A 344 26.63 51.71 -35.46
C VAL A 344 26.08 53.08 -35.87
N LYS A 345 24.78 53.32 -35.63
CA LYS A 345 24.28 54.62 -35.09
C LYS A 345 22.95 54.44 -34.35
N THR A 346 23.00 54.67 -33.05
CA THR A 346 21.90 54.86 -32.12
C THR A 346 21.15 56.17 -32.42
N GLU A 347 19.83 56.10 -32.57
CA GLU A 347 18.91 57.19 -32.22
C GLU A 347 17.72 56.60 -31.46
N VAL A 348 17.48 57.17 -30.28
CA VAL A 348 16.39 56.86 -29.35
C VAL A 348 15.16 57.65 -29.79
N VAL A 349 14.04 56.96 -30.06
CA VAL A 349 12.72 57.60 -30.10
C VAL A 349 11.70 56.71 -29.38
N GLU A 350 11.05 57.31 -28.39
CA GLU A 350 10.05 56.73 -27.49
C GLU A 350 8.83 56.18 -28.24
N GLU A 351 8.52 54.90 -28.03
CA GLU A 351 7.25 54.32 -28.47
C GLU A 351 6.21 54.44 -27.35
N LYS A 352 5.24 55.34 -27.56
CA LYS A 352 4.07 55.51 -26.70
C LYS A 352 3.20 54.26 -26.74
N THR A 353 3.06 53.61 -25.59
CA THR A 353 2.00 52.64 -25.30
C THR A 353 0.61 53.29 -25.46
N VAL A 354 -0.15 52.85 -26.48
CA VAL A 354 -1.60 53.07 -26.56
C VAL A 354 -2.27 51.85 -25.94
N VAL A 355 -2.80 52.01 -24.73
CA VAL A 355 -3.65 51.00 -24.07
C VAL A 355 -5.08 51.21 -24.56
N GLU A 356 -5.53 50.33 -25.45
CA GLU A 356 -6.93 50.26 -25.86
C GLU A 356 -7.75 49.56 -24.76
N LYS A 357 -8.60 50.32 -24.07
CA LYS A 357 -9.53 49.79 -23.06
C LYS A 357 -10.64 49.00 -23.76
N VAL A 358 -10.59 47.68 -23.66
CA VAL A 358 -11.73 46.81 -23.99
C VAL A 358 -12.79 46.96 -22.90
N GLN A 359 -13.93 47.52 -23.26
CA GLN A 359 -15.11 47.67 -22.40
C GLN A 359 -15.97 46.42 -22.50
N TYR A 360 -15.92 45.54 -21.50
CA TYR A 360 -16.80 44.39 -21.40
C TYR A 360 -18.19 44.83 -20.94
N VAL A 361 -19.19 44.71 -21.82
CA VAL A 361 -20.61 44.79 -21.45
C VAL A 361 -21.03 43.38 -21.02
N ALA A 362 -21.24 43.18 -19.72
CA ALA A 362 -21.80 41.93 -19.21
C ALA A 362 -23.27 41.82 -19.64
N PRO A 363 -23.71 40.70 -20.25
CA PRO A 363 -25.13 40.45 -20.43
C PRO A 363 -25.74 40.18 -19.04
N GLN A 364 -26.73 40.98 -18.66
CA GLN A 364 -27.54 40.70 -17.48
C GLN A 364 -28.48 39.52 -17.79
N VAL A 365 -27.99 38.32 -17.51
CA VAL A 365 -28.80 37.10 -17.54
C VAL A 365 -29.68 37.12 -16.29
N ASN A 366 -30.99 37.16 -16.49
CA ASN A 366 -31.97 37.15 -15.41
C ASN A 366 -32.04 35.73 -14.81
N LEU A 367 -31.33 35.54 -13.68
CA LEU A 367 -31.16 34.25 -12.99
C LEU A 367 -32.44 33.76 -12.30
N ASP A 368 -33.42 34.64 -12.06
CA ASP A 368 -34.62 34.32 -11.28
C ASP A 368 -35.53 33.32 -12.02
N ALA A 369 -35.62 33.44 -13.35
CA ALA A 369 -36.40 32.52 -14.17
C ALA A 369 -35.80 31.09 -14.19
N LEU A 370 -34.47 30.97 -14.12
CA LEU A 370 -33.78 29.68 -14.07
C LEU A 370 -33.98 28.99 -12.71
N VAL A 371 -34.00 29.77 -11.62
CA VAL A 371 -34.22 29.22 -10.27
C VAL A 371 -35.64 28.66 -10.13
N ASP A 372 -36.64 29.33 -10.71
CA ASP A 372 -38.02 28.84 -10.72
C ASP A 372 -38.19 27.56 -11.55
N GLU A 373 -37.44 27.41 -12.64
CA GLU A 373 -37.45 26.22 -13.47
C GLU A 373 -36.78 25.03 -12.77
N VAL A 374 -35.65 25.26 -12.08
CA VAL A 374 -34.97 24.26 -11.24
C VAL A 374 -35.85 23.82 -10.06
N LYS A 375 -36.62 24.75 -9.48
CA LYS A 375 -37.56 24.43 -8.40
C LYS A 375 -38.70 23.52 -8.87
N LYS A 376 -39.28 23.81 -10.04
CA LYS A 376 -40.32 22.96 -10.66
C LYS A 376 -39.78 21.56 -11.00
N LEU A 377 -38.53 21.47 -11.46
CA LEU A 377 -37.86 20.18 -11.72
C LEU A 377 -37.65 19.37 -10.43
N ARG A 378 -37.26 20.03 -9.33
CA ARG A 378 -37.11 19.38 -8.02
C ARG A 378 -38.45 18.86 -7.48
N GLU A 379 -39.52 19.65 -7.61
CA GLU A 379 -40.87 19.24 -7.21
C GLU A 379 -41.39 18.07 -8.06
N ALA A 380 -41.08 18.05 -9.37
CA ALA A 380 -41.45 16.95 -10.26
C ALA A 380 -40.74 15.64 -9.90
N VAL A 381 -39.43 15.68 -9.61
CA VAL A 381 -38.65 14.49 -9.19
C VAL A 381 -39.14 13.93 -7.86
N GLN A 382 -39.43 14.82 -6.89
CA GLN A 382 -39.93 14.40 -5.58
C GLN A 382 -41.33 13.77 -5.65
N SER A 383 -42.18 14.24 -6.58
CA SER A 383 -43.48 13.60 -6.86
C SER A 383 -43.37 12.23 -7.54
N PHE A 384 -42.25 11.96 -8.22
CA PHE A 384 -41.97 10.69 -8.88
C PHE A 384 -41.49 9.64 -7.86
N GLU A 385 -40.62 10.04 -6.91
CA GLU A 385 -40.15 9.15 -5.83
C GLU A 385 -41.26 8.72 -4.87
N LEU A 386 -42.26 9.57 -4.62
CA LEU A 386 -43.40 9.21 -3.77
C LEU A 386 -44.37 8.23 -4.45
N LYS A 387 -44.50 8.27 -5.79
CA LYS A 387 -45.34 7.31 -6.52
C LYS A 387 -44.74 5.90 -6.59
N THR A 388 -43.41 5.77 -6.49
CA THR A 388 -42.75 4.46 -6.55
C THR A 388 -42.76 3.69 -5.22
N VAL A 389 -43.08 4.35 -4.10
CA VAL A 389 -43.07 3.74 -2.76
C VAL A 389 -44.46 3.20 -2.39
N ASP A 390 -45.55 3.80 -2.86
CA ASP A 390 -46.94 3.38 -2.53
C ASP A 390 -47.44 2.14 -3.31
N GLU A 391 -46.68 1.63 -4.31
CA GLU A 391 -47.09 0.46 -5.12
C GLU A 391 -46.40 -0.87 -4.74
N GLN A 392 -45.52 -0.91 -3.71
CA GLN A 392 -44.78 -2.13 -3.34
C GLN A 392 -45.03 -2.69 -1.93
N GLU A 393 -45.98 -2.18 -1.15
CA GLU A 393 -46.34 -2.76 0.15
C GLU A 393 -47.83 -3.08 0.28
N ILE A 394 -48.32 -4.15 -0.38
CA ILE A 394 -49.43 -4.99 0.11
C ILE A 394 -49.28 -6.41 -0.49
N GLU A 395 -48.86 -7.39 0.32
CA GLU A 395 -49.51 -8.71 0.47
C GLU A 395 -48.72 -9.57 1.50
N GLU A 396 -49.24 -9.62 2.73
CA GLU A 396 -48.88 -10.55 3.79
C GLU A 396 -49.64 -11.89 3.66
N ASP A 397 -48.93 -12.95 4.05
CA ASP A 397 -49.37 -14.18 4.73
C ASP A 397 -50.45 -15.09 4.14
N LYS A 398 -50.01 -16.30 3.75
CA LYS A 398 -50.69 -17.56 4.10
C LYS A 398 -49.69 -18.64 4.50
N GLU A 399 -49.82 -19.08 5.75
CA GLU A 399 -49.36 -20.38 6.23
C GLU A 399 -50.06 -21.49 5.43
N GLU A 400 -49.29 -22.46 4.92
CA GLU A 400 -49.83 -23.77 4.51
C GLU A 400 -49.07 -24.87 5.24
N THR A 401 -49.83 -25.57 6.09
CA THR A 401 -49.57 -26.90 6.63
C THR A 401 -49.94 -27.97 5.61
N ASP A 402 -49.35 -29.15 5.69
CA ASP A 402 -49.75 -30.31 4.90
C ASP A 402 -50.66 -31.29 5.67
N GLU A 403 -51.48 -32.01 4.90
CA GLU A 403 -52.56 -32.89 5.34
C GLU A 403 -52.02 -34.17 6.00
N SER A 404 -51.57 -34.09 7.26
CA SER A 404 -51.63 -35.18 8.26
C SER A 404 -51.11 -34.84 9.66
N GLY A 405 -50.77 -33.58 9.95
CA GLY A 405 -50.71 -33.11 11.35
C GLY A 405 -49.64 -33.76 12.24
N HIS A 406 -48.42 -33.95 11.74
CA HIS A 406 -47.25 -34.27 12.57
C HIS A 406 -46.05 -33.37 12.25
N PRO A 407 -45.34 -32.82 13.25
CA PRO A 407 -44.09 -32.11 13.03
C PRO A 407 -42.95 -33.10 12.74
N LEU A 408 -42.28 -32.97 11.60
CA LEU A 408 -41.05 -33.73 11.34
C LEU A 408 -39.86 -33.05 12.03
N LEU A 409 -39.45 -33.64 13.15
CA LEU A 409 -38.05 -33.65 13.62
C LEU A 409 -37.37 -34.89 13.00
N ASP A 410 -36.24 -34.72 12.30
CA ASP A 410 -34.96 -35.23 12.82
C ASP A 410 -33.75 -34.97 11.89
N ILE A 411 -32.68 -34.64 12.60
CA ILE A 411 -31.26 -34.46 12.30
C ILE A 411 -30.70 -35.50 11.29
N LYS A 412 -29.83 -35.03 10.38
CA LYS A 412 -28.60 -35.75 9.98
C LYS A 412 -27.53 -34.77 9.48
N ASP A 413 -26.52 -34.57 10.32
CA ASP A 413 -25.16 -34.20 9.90
C ASP A 413 -24.66 -35.22 8.86
N PRO A 414 -23.96 -34.75 7.82
CA PRO A 414 -22.69 -35.40 7.50
C PRO A 414 -21.59 -34.36 7.24
N HIS A 415 -20.59 -34.38 8.11
CA HIS A 415 -19.20 -34.18 7.70
C HIS A 415 -18.88 -35.15 6.57
N ASP A 416 -18.53 -34.65 5.38
CA ASP A 416 -17.48 -35.25 4.56
C ASP A 416 -16.86 -34.27 3.55
N ASP A 417 -15.57 -34.03 3.75
CA ASP A 417 -14.49 -33.75 2.80
C ASP A 417 -14.84 -33.32 1.36
N GLN A 418 -15.38 -32.11 1.19
CA GLN A 418 -15.13 -31.37 -0.05
C GLN A 418 -13.81 -30.61 0.07
N LYS A 419 -12.80 -31.09 -0.66
CA LYS A 419 -11.61 -30.32 -1.03
C LYS A 419 -12.09 -29.05 -1.74
N ILE A 420 -12.12 -27.93 -1.03
CA ILE A 420 -12.37 -26.61 -1.62
C ILE A 420 -11.06 -26.18 -2.29
N GLU A 421 -10.96 -26.40 -3.59
CA GLU A 421 -9.98 -25.74 -4.45
C GLU A 421 -10.50 -24.33 -4.79
N VAL A 422 -9.63 -23.34 -4.60
CA VAL A 422 -9.95 -21.93 -4.77
C VAL A 422 -10.04 -21.62 -6.25
N ILE A 423 -11.26 -21.49 -6.76
CA ILE A 423 -11.56 -20.86 -8.05
C ILE A 423 -11.79 -19.38 -7.74
N ASN A 424 -10.89 -18.51 -8.23
CA ASN A 424 -11.07 -17.06 -8.38
C ASN A 424 -11.61 -16.26 -7.17
N SER A 425 -10.77 -15.41 -6.56
CA SER A 425 -11.16 -14.54 -5.42
C SER A 425 -12.24 -13.48 -5.72
N ALA A 426 -12.63 -13.33 -6.99
CA ALA A 426 -13.78 -12.52 -7.41
C ALA A 426 -15.13 -13.22 -7.17
N GLU A 427 -15.14 -14.55 -7.00
CA GLU A 427 -16.35 -15.38 -6.88
C GLU A 427 -16.32 -16.26 -5.62
N TYR A 428 -15.69 -15.77 -4.55
CA TYR A 428 -15.78 -16.46 -3.28
C TYR A 428 -17.21 -16.42 -2.73
N ILE A 429 -17.96 -17.52 -2.93
CA ILE A 429 -19.26 -17.76 -2.28
C ILE A 429 -18.98 -18.37 -0.91
N GLY A 430 -18.82 -17.52 0.11
CA GLY A 430 -18.67 -17.97 1.48
C GLY A 430 -18.62 -16.81 2.49
N SER A 431 -18.66 -17.14 3.78
CA SER A 431 -18.65 -16.13 4.84
C SER A 431 -17.27 -15.46 4.95
N ALA A 432 -17.22 -14.17 5.31
CA ALA A 432 -15.98 -13.42 5.49
C ALA A 432 -14.99 -14.05 6.50
N LYS A 433 -15.48 -14.92 7.40
CA LYS A 433 -14.64 -15.68 8.35
C LYS A 433 -13.87 -16.80 7.66
N ASP A 434 -14.43 -17.40 6.62
CA ASP A 434 -13.87 -18.58 5.96
C ASP A 434 -12.82 -18.17 4.91
N TYR A 435 -13.03 -17.06 4.17
CA TYR A 435 -11.97 -16.44 3.36
C TYR A 435 -10.74 -16.08 4.19
N LYS A 436 -10.92 -15.50 5.38
CA LYS A 436 -9.82 -15.13 6.29
C LYS A 436 -9.07 -16.34 6.83
N LYS A 437 -9.74 -17.48 7.02
CA LYS A 437 -9.08 -18.74 7.38
C LYS A 437 -8.27 -19.30 6.21
N VAL A 438 -8.80 -19.23 4.98
CA VAL A 438 -8.10 -19.67 3.76
C VAL A 438 -6.86 -18.81 3.52
N VAL A 439 -6.98 -17.48 3.50
CA VAL A 439 -5.84 -16.57 3.34
C VAL A 439 -4.81 -16.74 4.46
N ARG A 440 -5.23 -16.89 5.71
CA ARG A 440 -4.29 -17.17 6.82
C ARG A 440 -3.59 -18.52 6.69
N LYS A 441 -4.28 -19.53 6.14
CA LYS A 441 -3.73 -20.87 5.92
C LYS A 441 -2.76 -20.86 4.73
N GLU A 442 -3.09 -20.16 3.66
CA GLU A 442 -2.20 -19.90 2.52
C GLU A 442 -0.98 -19.06 2.94
N ASP A 443 -1.18 -18.03 3.78
CA ASP A 443 -0.10 -17.22 4.35
C ASP A 443 0.81 -18.04 5.27
N ALA A 444 0.24 -18.95 6.08
CA ALA A 444 1.01 -19.88 6.91
C ALA A 444 1.80 -20.87 6.06
N LEU A 445 1.19 -21.42 5.00
CA LEU A 445 1.86 -22.30 4.03
C LEU A 445 2.94 -21.56 3.25
N ALA A 446 2.72 -20.31 2.87
CA ALA A 446 3.72 -19.47 2.21
C ALA A 446 4.89 -19.17 3.15
N ARG A 447 4.64 -18.90 4.44
CA ARG A 447 5.68 -18.74 5.47
C ARG A 447 6.47 -20.03 5.69
N GLU A 448 5.80 -21.16 5.76
CA GLU A 448 6.44 -22.47 5.91
C GLU A 448 7.29 -22.81 4.69
N LYS A 449 6.80 -22.58 3.45
CA LYS A 449 7.58 -22.70 2.22
C LYS A 449 8.80 -21.79 2.20
N LEU A 450 8.67 -20.54 2.63
CA LEU A 450 9.79 -19.60 2.70
C LEU A 450 10.85 -20.04 3.72
N ILE A 451 10.43 -20.58 4.88
CA ILE A 451 11.33 -21.17 5.88
C ILE A 451 11.99 -22.46 5.35
N GLU A 452 11.26 -23.26 4.58
CA GLU A 452 11.76 -24.50 3.98
C GLU A 452 12.73 -24.24 2.84
N GLU A 453 12.46 -23.24 1.99
CA GLU A 453 13.38 -22.71 0.97
C GLU A 453 14.63 -22.11 1.62
N GLN A 454 14.51 -21.33 2.69
CA GLN A 454 15.66 -20.83 3.44
C GLN A 454 16.50 -21.95 4.07
N LYS A 455 15.86 -23.01 4.58
CA LYS A 455 16.56 -24.20 5.08
C LYS A 455 17.23 -24.99 3.96
N ALA A 456 16.60 -25.08 2.79
CA ALA A 456 17.14 -25.73 1.61
C ALA A 456 18.33 -24.94 1.04
N GLU A 457 18.29 -23.61 1.05
CA GLU A 457 19.42 -22.74 0.66
C GLU A 457 20.57 -22.78 1.66
N MET A 458 20.29 -22.89 2.96
CA MET A 458 21.33 -23.17 3.98
C MET A 458 21.92 -24.58 3.87
N ALA A 459 21.20 -25.52 3.25
CA ALA A 459 21.69 -26.86 2.96
C ALA A 459 22.49 -26.90 1.64
N SER A 460 22.08 -26.16 0.61
CA SER A 460 22.76 -26.11 -0.69
C SER A 460 24.06 -25.29 -0.66
N ASN A 461 24.14 -24.20 0.14
CA ASN A 461 25.40 -23.46 0.35
C ASN A 461 26.43 -24.20 1.22
N LYS A 462 26.20 -25.48 1.51
CA LYS A 462 27.12 -26.35 2.26
C LYS A 462 27.81 -27.41 1.40
N GLU A 463 27.44 -27.53 0.14
CA GLU A 463 28.09 -28.41 -0.84
C GLU A 463 29.00 -27.60 -1.76
N GLU A 464 30.01 -26.95 -1.19
CA GLU A 464 31.27 -26.60 -1.87
C GLU A 464 32.18 -25.92 -0.85
N THR A 465 32.91 -26.73 -0.10
CA THR A 465 34.25 -26.47 0.48
C THR A 465 34.51 -27.55 1.53
N GLU A 466 35.24 -28.59 1.13
CA GLU A 466 35.76 -29.60 2.04
C GLU A 466 36.78 -28.98 2.99
N LEU A 467 36.32 -28.55 4.17
CA LEU A 467 37.20 -28.17 5.28
C LEU A 467 37.62 -29.42 6.08
N PRO A 468 38.91 -29.54 6.49
CA PRO A 468 39.46 -30.74 7.14
C PRO A 468 38.72 -31.16 8.41
N GLY A 469 38.64 -32.47 8.65
CA GLY A 469 37.84 -33.12 9.70
C GLY A 469 38.09 -32.64 11.13
N GLU A 470 39.23 -32.02 11.40
CA GLU A 470 39.60 -31.47 12.72
C GLU A 470 38.82 -30.18 13.06
N VAL A 471 38.47 -29.37 12.07
CA VAL A 471 37.67 -28.14 12.25
C VAL A 471 36.19 -28.46 12.52
N ARG A 472 35.70 -29.61 12.01
CA ARG A 472 34.34 -30.12 12.27
C ARG A 472 34.12 -30.56 13.72
N PHE A 473 35.16 -31.00 14.42
CA PHE A 473 35.08 -31.36 15.83
C PHE A 473 35.07 -30.11 16.72
N LEU A 474 35.98 -29.15 16.44
CA LEU A 474 36.04 -27.86 17.13
C LEU A 474 34.76 -27.03 16.97
N GLY A 475 34.13 -27.04 15.80
CA GLY A 475 32.85 -26.33 15.58
C GLY A 475 31.65 -26.93 16.34
N ARG A 476 31.61 -28.26 16.52
CA ARG A 476 30.56 -28.93 17.32
C ARG A 476 30.79 -28.73 18.81
N VAL A 477 32.04 -28.83 19.26
CA VAL A 477 32.42 -28.56 20.65
C VAL A 477 32.19 -27.08 20.99
N GLY A 478 32.54 -26.16 20.09
CA GLY A 478 32.29 -24.72 20.24
C GLY A 478 30.81 -24.36 20.33
N LYS A 479 29.93 -24.96 19.50
CA LYS A 479 28.48 -24.76 19.61
C LYS A 479 27.89 -25.30 20.91
N ALA A 480 28.42 -26.42 21.41
CA ALA A 480 27.99 -26.99 22.69
C ALA A 480 28.44 -26.12 23.87
N ILE A 481 29.70 -25.66 23.86
CA ILE A 481 30.25 -24.74 24.86
C ILE A 481 29.51 -23.41 24.85
N PHE A 482 29.23 -22.83 23.67
CA PHE A 482 28.52 -21.56 23.55
C PHE A 482 27.06 -21.65 24.05
N LYS A 483 26.35 -22.76 23.75
CA LYS A 483 25.01 -23.00 24.31
C LYS A 483 25.03 -23.24 25.83
N GLY A 484 26.10 -23.83 26.36
CA GLY A 484 26.31 -23.97 27.80
C GLY A 484 26.55 -22.61 28.47
N LEU A 485 27.47 -21.82 27.92
CA LEU A 485 27.82 -20.49 28.41
C LEU A 485 26.64 -19.51 28.33
N SER A 486 25.85 -19.51 27.25
CA SER A 486 24.70 -18.61 27.15
C SER A 486 23.63 -18.90 28.21
N LYS A 487 23.42 -20.18 28.55
CA LYS A 487 22.52 -20.57 29.65
C LYS A 487 23.05 -20.10 30.99
N VAL A 488 24.35 -20.22 31.25
CA VAL A 488 24.98 -19.75 32.50
C VAL A 488 24.89 -18.22 32.60
N ILE A 489 25.14 -17.49 31.50
CA ILE A 489 25.02 -16.03 31.46
C ILE A 489 23.59 -15.58 31.73
N LEU A 490 22.58 -16.22 31.11
CA LEU A 490 21.17 -15.92 31.39
C LEU A 490 20.80 -16.20 32.86
N LEU A 491 21.39 -17.22 33.46
CA LEU A 491 21.18 -17.56 34.86
C LEU A 491 21.81 -16.51 35.79
N ILE A 492 23.02 -16.03 35.47
CA ILE A 492 23.68 -14.93 36.18
C ILE A 492 22.87 -13.64 36.06
N VAL A 493 22.42 -13.28 34.86
CA VAL A 493 21.58 -12.08 34.64
C VAL A 493 20.30 -12.15 35.47
N LYS A 494 19.67 -13.34 35.55
CA LYS A 494 18.49 -13.54 36.41
C LYS A 494 18.82 -13.30 37.89
N TRP A 495 19.92 -13.84 38.41
CA TRP A 495 20.34 -13.60 39.80
C TRP A 495 20.70 -12.14 40.06
N VAL A 496 21.39 -11.48 39.13
CA VAL A 496 21.72 -10.05 39.22
C VAL A 496 20.44 -9.21 39.24
N SER A 497 19.44 -9.55 38.42
CA SER A 497 18.15 -8.83 38.43
C SER A 497 17.40 -9.00 39.76
N ILE A 498 17.45 -10.19 40.36
CA ILE A 498 16.84 -10.44 41.68
C ILE A 498 17.59 -9.65 42.77
N LEU A 499 18.92 -9.65 42.75
CA LEU A 499 19.72 -8.87 43.70
C LEU A 499 19.50 -7.36 43.54
N ALA A 500 19.37 -6.87 42.31
CA ALA A 500 19.04 -5.47 42.04
C ALA A 500 17.65 -5.11 42.58
N LEU A 501 16.65 -5.97 42.37
CA LEU A 501 15.31 -5.78 42.93
C LEU A 501 15.33 -5.73 44.46
N ILE A 502 16.06 -6.66 45.11
CA ILE A 502 16.25 -6.66 46.56
C ILE A 502 16.94 -5.36 47.02
N GLY A 503 17.97 -4.91 46.30
CA GLY A 503 18.66 -3.65 46.58
C GLY A 503 17.72 -2.44 46.52
N VAL A 504 16.84 -2.37 45.51
CA VAL A 504 15.82 -1.31 45.40
C VAL A 504 14.84 -1.37 46.57
N VAL A 505 14.34 -2.55 46.93
CA VAL A 505 13.42 -2.71 48.07
C VAL A 505 14.08 -2.28 49.38
N LEU A 506 15.34 -2.67 49.62
CA LEU A 506 16.09 -2.27 50.80
C LEU A 506 16.37 -0.76 50.82
N LEU A 507 16.64 -0.15 49.67
CA LEU A 507 16.87 1.28 49.55
C LEU A 507 15.58 2.08 49.84
N VAL A 508 14.42 1.63 49.34
CA VAL A 508 13.13 2.25 49.66
C VAL A 508 12.79 2.07 51.14
N ALA A 509 13.02 0.89 51.71
CA ALA A 509 12.81 0.64 53.14
C ALA A 509 13.72 1.51 54.01
N TYR A 510 14.99 1.63 53.64
CA TYR A 510 15.95 2.53 54.28
C TYR A 510 15.47 3.99 54.22
N ALA A 511 15.11 4.48 53.03
CA ALA A 511 14.62 5.84 52.85
C ALA A 511 13.34 6.11 53.68
N ALA A 512 12.46 5.12 53.82
CA ALA A 512 11.25 5.23 54.64
C ALA A 512 11.57 5.33 56.14
N ILE A 513 12.52 4.53 56.62
CA ILE A 513 12.99 4.57 58.01
C ILE A 513 13.69 5.91 58.29
N ASP A 514 14.58 6.33 57.39
CA ASP A 514 15.32 7.59 57.53
C ASP A 514 14.36 8.80 57.51
N TYR A 515 13.35 8.77 56.63
CA TYR A 515 12.29 9.78 56.60
C TYR A 515 11.48 9.85 57.91
N ALA A 516 11.25 8.70 58.55
CA ALA A 516 10.43 8.59 59.76
C ALA A 516 11.20 8.82 61.07
N VAL A 517 12.52 8.61 61.11
CA VAL A 517 13.30 8.60 62.36
C VAL A 517 14.48 9.57 62.36
N GLN A 518 14.90 10.09 61.19
CA GLN A 518 16.06 10.97 61.01
C GLN A 518 17.33 10.38 61.66
N ILE A 519 17.89 9.34 61.04
CA ILE A 519 18.99 8.59 61.62
C ILE A 519 20.31 9.32 61.36
N THR A 520 20.64 10.28 62.22
CA THR A 520 21.83 11.16 62.10
C THR A 520 23.17 10.42 61.93
N PHE A 521 23.32 9.19 62.44
CA PHE A 521 24.57 8.43 62.24
C PHE A 521 24.75 7.90 60.81
N LEU A 522 23.68 7.88 60.00
CA LEU A 522 23.67 7.44 58.61
C LEU A 522 23.67 8.60 57.60
N ASP A 523 23.77 9.86 58.05
CA ASP A 523 23.82 11.03 57.17
C ASP A 523 24.92 10.92 56.12
N SER A 524 26.09 10.39 56.49
CA SER A 524 27.19 10.17 55.53
C SER A 524 26.83 9.13 54.46
N PHE A 525 26.00 8.14 54.79
CA PHE A 525 25.51 7.13 53.86
C PHE A 525 24.40 7.70 52.97
N THR A 526 23.45 8.44 53.55
CA THR A 526 22.40 9.17 52.79
C THR A 526 23.02 10.13 51.78
N ASN A 527 24.02 10.92 52.19
CA ASN A 527 24.76 11.83 51.30
C ASN A 527 25.52 11.08 50.19
N SER A 528 26.06 9.91 50.48
CA SER A 528 26.75 9.08 49.47
C SER A 528 25.77 8.57 48.41
N ILE A 529 24.57 8.14 48.82
CA ILE A 529 23.51 7.71 47.89
C ILE A 529 22.99 8.91 47.09
N ASN A 530 22.78 10.06 47.73
CA ASN A 530 22.31 11.28 47.09
C ASN A 530 23.31 11.93 46.12
N SER A 531 24.58 11.52 46.14
CA SER A 531 25.56 11.92 45.12
C SER A 531 25.19 11.45 43.71
N LEU A 532 24.41 10.36 43.61
CA LEU A 532 23.77 9.94 42.37
C LEU A 532 22.49 10.75 42.20
N GLN A 533 22.48 11.65 41.22
CA GLN A 533 21.35 12.52 40.96
C GLN A 533 20.48 11.99 39.82
N ILE A 534 19.16 12.02 40.04
CA ILE A 534 18.15 11.76 39.00
C ILE A 534 17.28 13.01 38.91
N ALA A 535 17.19 13.61 37.73
CA ALA A 535 16.46 14.85 37.48
C ALA A 535 16.87 16.00 38.44
N GLY A 536 18.16 16.10 38.77
CA GLY A 536 18.73 17.16 39.62
C GLY A 536 18.45 17.01 41.12
N LYS A 537 17.89 15.88 41.57
CA LYS A 537 17.69 15.54 43.00
C LYS A 537 18.44 14.25 43.35
N GLY A 538 18.89 14.13 44.61
CA GLY A 538 19.46 12.87 45.11
C GLY A 538 18.41 11.75 45.12
N ILE A 539 18.86 10.50 44.98
CA ILE A 539 17.95 9.33 44.95
C ILE A 539 17.05 9.26 46.20
N ILE A 540 17.62 9.47 47.40
CA ILE A 540 16.85 9.45 48.65
C ILE A 540 15.88 10.63 48.71
N ASP A 541 16.32 11.83 48.27
CA ASP A 541 15.46 13.01 48.23
C ASP A 541 14.27 12.83 47.28
N HIS A 542 14.47 12.10 46.18
CA HIS A 542 13.40 11.76 45.26
C HIS A 542 12.36 10.85 45.93
N ILE A 543 12.81 9.84 46.68
CA ILE A 543 11.95 8.94 47.44
C ILE A 543 11.23 9.67 48.59
N TRP A 544 11.90 10.60 49.28
CA TRP A 544 11.27 11.46 50.28
C TRP A 544 10.19 12.35 49.68
N SER A 545 10.43 12.93 48.51
CA SER A 545 9.41 13.72 47.81
C SER A 545 8.20 12.88 47.41
N PHE A 546 8.42 11.61 47.08
CA PHE A 546 7.34 10.65 46.84
C PHE A 546 6.55 10.33 48.12
N PHE A 547 7.21 10.05 49.25
CA PHE A 547 6.51 9.85 50.53
C PHE A 547 5.73 11.08 50.98
N ALA A 548 6.30 12.27 50.82
CA ALA A 548 5.59 13.53 51.09
C ALA A 548 4.35 13.69 50.19
N SER A 549 4.45 13.31 48.90
CA SER A 549 3.30 13.35 47.98
C SER A 549 2.19 12.36 48.37
N LEU A 550 2.54 11.26 49.05
CA LEU A 550 1.59 10.30 49.62
C LEU A 550 1.02 10.74 50.99
N GLY A 551 1.33 11.95 51.44
CA GLY A 551 0.79 12.51 52.69
C GLY A 551 1.47 12.01 53.96
N TRP A 552 2.64 11.38 53.86
CA TRP A 552 3.42 11.00 55.04
C TRP A 552 4.01 12.28 55.66
N GLN A 553 3.87 12.43 56.97
CA GLN A 553 4.45 13.54 57.71
C GLN A 553 5.83 13.13 58.24
N GLN A 554 6.83 13.96 57.98
CA GLN A 554 8.18 13.76 58.52
C GLN A 554 8.11 13.89 60.05
N ALA A 555 8.62 12.89 60.78
CA ALA A 555 8.74 13.02 62.22
C ALA A 555 9.73 14.15 62.54
N VAL A 556 9.29 15.09 63.37
CA VAL A 556 10.09 16.22 63.86
C VAL A 556 11.00 15.78 64.99
#